data_AF-A0A377Z8I6-F1
#
_entry.id   AF-A0A377Z8I6-F1
#
_cell.length_a   1.000
_cell.length_b   1.000
_cell.length_c   1.000
_cell.angle_alpha   90.00
_cell.angle_beta   90.00
_cell.angle_gamma   90.00
#
_symmetry.space_group_name_H-M   'P 1'
#
loop_
_entity.id
_entity.type
_entity.pdbx_description
1 polymer ?
#
loop_
_entity_poly.entity_id
_entity_poly.type
_entity_poly.pdbx_seq_one_letter_code
_entity_poly.pdbx_strand_id
1 'polypeptide(L)'
;MVGGSTRVPLVRERVGEFFGRTPLTSIDPDKVVAIGAAIQADILVGNKPDSELLLLDVIPLSLGLETMGGLVEKVIPRNTTISGGPRAGSLPPSKMGQTAMSIHVMQGERELVQDCRSLARFALRGIPALPAGGAHIRVTFQVDADGLLSVTAMEKSTGVEASIQVKPSYGLTDGEIATMIKDSMSYAEQDIQARMLAEQKVEAARVLESLTSALAADAALLSAAERQAIDAAAEQVRAAAAGDDADAIKEAIKNIDTQTQEFAARRMDQSVPYRAERPIRGRGLKCQKLYFCPTRTCVRMASLWKLRPVKPFSMPRCVAVSKLNTPAKNPVPVPPATASCVKVLTRWRKVAKMKTTCWIKPGGWNLTAV
;
A
#
# COMPACT_ATOMS: atom_id res chain seq x y z
N MET A 1 30.61 -20.55 -15.77
CA MET A 1 30.04 -21.71 -15.06
C MET A 1 30.80 -21.89 -13.75
N VAL A 2 30.12 -22.31 -12.68
CA VAL A 2 30.70 -22.47 -11.32
C VAL A 2 30.25 -23.81 -10.75
N GLY A 3 31.09 -24.47 -9.95
CA GLY A 3 30.81 -25.78 -9.35
C GLY A 3 31.17 -26.98 -10.23
N GLY A 4 31.65 -28.05 -9.60
CA GLY A 4 32.23 -29.22 -10.27
C GLY A 4 31.28 -29.98 -11.21
N SER A 5 29.97 -29.99 -10.95
CA SER A 5 28.96 -30.59 -11.84
C SER A 5 28.94 -29.95 -13.23
N THR A 6 29.33 -28.68 -13.34
CA THR A 6 29.42 -27.96 -14.62
C THR A 6 30.60 -28.40 -15.50
N ARG A 7 31.43 -29.36 -15.05
CA ARG A 7 32.45 -30.03 -15.86
C ARG A 7 31.84 -31.03 -16.86
N VAL A 8 30.61 -31.52 -16.62
CA VAL A 8 29.91 -32.45 -17.52
C VAL A 8 29.58 -31.77 -18.87
N PRO A 9 29.99 -32.34 -20.02
CA PRO A 9 29.77 -31.72 -21.34
C PRO A 9 28.28 -31.45 -21.64
N LEU A 10 27.40 -32.41 -21.37
CA LEU A 10 25.96 -32.30 -21.59
C LEU A 10 25.33 -31.10 -20.83
N VAL A 11 25.82 -30.79 -19.62
CA VAL A 11 25.35 -29.62 -18.86
C VAL A 11 25.74 -28.32 -19.56
N ARG A 12 26.96 -28.25 -20.10
CA ARG A 12 27.44 -27.07 -20.85
C ARG A 12 26.69 -26.88 -22.17
N GLU A 13 26.42 -27.98 -22.86
CA GLU A 13 25.65 -28.00 -24.11
C GLU A 13 24.23 -27.51 -23.89
N ARG A 14 23.46 -28.12 -22.96
CA ARG A 14 22.07 -27.71 -22.67
C ARG A 14 21.96 -26.26 -22.19
N VAL A 15 22.93 -25.78 -21.40
CA VAL A 15 22.98 -24.36 -20.99
C VAL A 15 23.32 -23.46 -22.19
N GLY A 16 24.23 -23.89 -23.07
CA GLY A 16 24.60 -23.16 -24.28
C GLY A 16 23.45 -23.06 -25.30
N GLU A 17 22.67 -24.13 -25.47
CA GLU A 17 21.43 -24.16 -26.25
C GLU A 17 20.39 -23.20 -25.66
N PHE A 18 20.12 -23.29 -24.35
CA PHE A 18 19.11 -22.46 -23.68
C PHE A 18 19.38 -20.95 -23.77
N PHE A 19 20.65 -20.53 -23.65
CA PHE A 19 21.04 -19.13 -23.78
C PHE A 19 21.47 -18.72 -25.20
N GLY A 20 21.50 -19.65 -26.16
CA GLY A 20 21.98 -19.43 -27.53
C GLY A 20 23.44 -18.96 -27.63
N ARG A 21 24.27 -19.25 -26.62
CA ARG A 21 25.65 -18.74 -26.47
C ARG A 21 26.54 -19.72 -25.71
N THR A 22 27.77 -19.90 -26.17
CA THR A 22 28.77 -20.74 -25.47
C THR A 22 29.04 -20.21 -24.05
N PRO A 23 28.83 -21.01 -22.99
CA PRO A 23 29.03 -20.54 -21.62
C PRO A 23 30.53 -20.36 -21.30
N LEU A 24 30.86 -19.31 -20.55
CA LEU A 24 32.25 -19.05 -20.15
C LEU A 24 32.77 -20.11 -19.17
N THR A 25 33.89 -20.75 -19.53
CA THR A 25 34.56 -21.81 -18.75
C THR A 25 36.07 -21.59 -18.57
N SER A 26 36.57 -20.37 -18.81
CA SER A 26 37.99 -20.01 -18.64
C SER A 26 38.42 -19.82 -17.18
N ILE A 27 37.47 -19.64 -16.27
CA ILE A 27 37.71 -19.46 -14.84
C ILE A 27 37.55 -20.82 -14.14
N ASP A 28 38.44 -21.12 -13.20
CA ASP A 28 38.41 -22.36 -12.41
C ASP A 28 37.10 -22.45 -11.58
N PRO A 29 36.19 -23.39 -11.91
CA PRO A 29 34.85 -23.43 -11.32
C PRO A 29 34.85 -23.82 -9.84
N ASP A 30 35.95 -24.36 -9.32
CA ASP A 30 36.07 -24.83 -7.94
C ASP A 30 36.77 -23.78 -7.05
N LYS A 31 37.56 -22.86 -7.64
CA LYS A 31 38.27 -21.80 -6.89
C LYS A 31 37.60 -20.43 -6.95
N VAL A 32 36.80 -20.14 -7.98
CA VAL A 32 36.23 -18.80 -8.21
C VAL A 32 35.43 -18.25 -7.03
N VAL A 33 34.69 -19.10 -6.31
CA VAL A 33 33.91 -18.69 -5.13
C VAL A 33 34.83 -18.25 -3.99
N ALA A 34 35.89 -19.01 -3.70
CA ALA A 34 36.87 -18.67 -2.67
C ALA A 34 37.67 -17.41 -3.01
N ILE A 35 38.01 -17.21 -4.28
CA ILE A 35 38.68 -15.99 -4.76
C ILE A 35 37.75 -14.77 -4.59
N GLY A 36 36.46 -14.90 -4.95
CA GLY A 36 35.46 -13.85 -4.74
C GLY A 36 35.28 -13.49 -3.26
N ALA A 37 35.17 -14.49 -2.39
CA ALA A 37 35.08 -14.30 -0.94
C ALA A 37 36.33 -13.60 -0.36
N ALA A 38 37.54 -13.96 -0.83
CA ALA A 38 38.77 -13.31 -0.42
C ALA A 38 38.85 -11.83 -0.85
N ILE A 39 38.37 -11.51 -2.06
CA ILE A 39 38.27 -10.11 -2.53
C ILE A 39 37.25 -9.34 -1.67
N GLN A 40 36.10 -9.93 -1.34
CA GLN A 40 35.10 -9.30 -0.48
C GLN A 40 35.65 -9.04 0.92
N ALA A 41 36.40 -9.98 1.51
CA ALA A 41 37.04 -9.80 2.81
C ALA A 41 38.09 -8.67 2.78
N ASP A 42 38.90 -8.59 1.72
CA ASP A 42 39.91 -7.53 1.55
C ASP A 42 39.29 -6.13 1.41
N ILE A 43 38.12 -6.03 0.76
CA ILE A 43 37.32 -4.80 0.68
C ILE A 43 36.75 -4.43 2.07
N LEU A 44 36.18 -5.38 2.80
CA LEU A 44 35.62 -5.15 4.15
C LEU A 44 36.67 -4.71 5.19
N VAL A 45 37.94 -5.12 5.02
CA VAL A 45 39.07 -4.66 5.86
C VAL A 45 39.51 -3.23 5.50
N GLY A 46 39.10 -2.69 4.35
CA GLY A 46 39.43 -1.33 3.91
C GLY A 46 40.77 -1.19 3.19
N ASN A 47 41.38 -2.28 2.74
CA ASN A 47 42.68 -2.28 2.05
C ASN A 47 42.62 -1.62 0.65
N LYS A 48 41.43 -1.38 0.10
CA LYS A 48 41.19 -0.73 -1.20
C LYS A 48 40.20 0.43 -1.07
N PRO A 49 40.63 1.63 -0.63
CA PRO A 49 39.74 2.79 -0.53
C PRO A 49 39.22 3.29 -1.89
N ASP A 50 39.95 3.04 -2.98
CA ASP A 50 39.62 3.50 -4.34
C ASP A 50 38.81 2.48 -5.18
N SER A 51 38.41 1.33 -4.63
CA SER A 51 37.64 0.35 -5.42
C SER A 51 36.16 0.75 -5.55
N GLU A 52 35.74 1.11 -6.77
CA GLU A 52 34.34 1.40 -7.17
C GLU A 52 33.38 0.18 -7.07
N LEU A 53 33.76 -0.89 -6.36
CA LEU A 53 33.03 -2.14 -6.25
C LEU A 53 31.93 -2.06 -5.20
N LEU A 54 30.72 -1.67 -5.62
CA LEU A 54 29.51 -1.77 -4.81
C LEU A 54 28.83 -3.13 -5.02
N LEU A 55 28.86 -4.00 -4.02
CA LEU A 55 28.07 -5.23 -4.01
C LEU A 55 26.64 -4.94 -3.53
N LEU A 56 25.64 -5.30 -4.34
CA LEU A 56 24.22 -5.20 -4.01
C LEU A 56 23.59 -6.58 -4.07
N ASP A 57 23.49 -7.24 -2.92
CA ASP A 57 22.86 -8.56 -2.80
C ASP A 57 21.35 -8.45 -2.54
N VAL A 58 20.62 -9.54 -2.80
CA VAL A 58 19.15 -9.60 -2.82
C VAL A 58 18.59 -10.75 -1.98
N ILE A 59 17.38 -10.54 -1.44
CA ILE A 59 16.68 -11.53 -0.63
C ILE A 59 16.04 -12.60 -1.54
N PRO A 60 16.31 -13.90 -1.35
CA PRO A 60 15.91 -14.95 -2.31
C PRO A 60 14.42 -15.32 -2.29
N LEU A 61 13.75 -15.13 -1.15
CA LEU A 61 12.32 -15.46 -0.93
C LEU A 61 11.62 -14.29 -0.23
N SER A 62 10.35 -14.07 -0.56
CA SER A 62 9.55 -13.01 0.05
C SER A 62 9.39 -13.22 1.56
N LEU A 63 9.40 -12.13 2.31
CA LEU A 63 9.17 -12.07 3.76
C LEU A 63 7.81 -11.43 4.03
N GLY A 64 7.04 -12.02 4.94
CA GLY A 64 5.67 -11.61 5.23
C GLY A 64 5.24 -11.83 6.66
N LEU A 65 3.98 -11.49 6.92
CA LEU A 65 3.31 -11.64 8.21
C LEU A 65 2.07 -12.53 8.04
N GLU A 66 1.83 -13.39 9.02
CA GLU A 66 0.52 -14.04 9.17
C GLU A 66 -0.57 -12.98 9.41
N THR A 67 -1.63 -13.05 8.63
CA THR A 67 -2.86 -12.26 8.81
C THR A 67 -4.04 -13.16 9.18
N MET A 68 -5.16 -12.53 9.54
CA MET A 68 -6.40 -13.27 9.84
C MET A 68 -6.81 -14.13 8.63
N GLY A 69 -7.32 -15.34 8.90
CA GLY A 69 -7.70 -16.30 7.85
C GLY A 69 -6.60 -17.26 7.43
N GLY A 70 -5.41 -17.22 8.06
CA GLY A 70 -4.31 -18.13 7.72
C GLY A 70 -3.58 -17.76 6.43
N LEU A 71 -3.63 -16.48 6.06
CA LEU A 71 -2.96 -15.91 4.89
C LEU A 71 -1.63 -15.26 5.28
N VAL A 72 -0.74 -15.10 4.30
CA VAL A 72 0.57 -14.43 4.45
C VAL A 72 0.61 -13.15 3.64
N GLU A 73 0.61 -11.99 4.31
CA GLU A 73 0.79 -10.70 3.66
C GLU A 73 2.29 -10.42 3.47
N LYS A 74 2.72 -10.32 2.20
CA LYS A 74 4.13 -10.16 1.81
C LYS A 74 4.57 -8.69 1.95
N VAL A 75 5.46 -8.42 2.90
CA VAL A 75 5.97 -7.06 3.21
C VAL A 75 7.25 -6.75 2.42
N ILE A 76 8.11 -7.74 2.22
CA ILE A 76 9.29 -7.62 1.36
C ILE A 76 9.19 -8.69 0.25
N PRO A 77 9.05 -8.32 -1.03
CA PRO A 77 9.06 -9.28 -2.12
C PRO A 77 10.48 -9.83 -2.36
N ARG A 78 10.58 -11.05 -2.87
CA ARG A 78 11.83 -11.65 -3.35
C ARG A 78 12.57 -10.75 -4.34
N ASN A 79 13.87 -10.96 -4.46
CA ASN A 79 14.81 -10.18 -5.26
C ASN A 79 14.90 -8.69 -4.86
N THR A 80 14.41 -8.32 -3.66
CA THR A 80 14.65 -7.00 -3.06
C THR A 80 16.10 -6.90 -2.60
N THR A 81 16.76 -5.77 -2.90
CA THR A 81 18.11 -5.47 -2.40
C THR A 81 18.15 -5.30 -0.88
N ILE A 82 19.13 -5.93 -0.23
CA ILE A 82 19.29 -5.92 1.23
C ILE A 82 19.56 -4.50 1.76
N SER A 83 20.33 -3.70 1.02
CA SER A 83 20.60 -2.29 1.32
C SER A 83 19.38 -1.35 1.16
N GLY A 84 18.21 -1.86 0.78
CA GLY A 84 16.98 -1.12 0.51
C GLY A 84 16.24 -0.54 1.73
N GLY A 85 16.94 -0.34 2.85
CA GLY A 85 16.45 0.28 4.08
C GLY A 85 15.39 -0.53 4.84
N PRO A 86 15.00 -0.08 6.05
CA PRO A 86 13.93 -0.71 6.82
C PRO A 86 12.59 -0.58 6.11
N ARG A 87 11.93 -1.70 5.81
CA ARG A 87 10.61 -1.75 5.17
C ARG A 87 9.52 -1.97 6.20
N ALA A 88 8.43 -1.22 6.09
CA ALA A 88 7.39 -1.19 7.12
C ALA A 88 6.03 -1.64 6.59
N GLY A 89 5.53 -2.78 7.09
CA GLY A 89 4.12 -3.14 7.01
C GLY A 89 3.32 -2.47 8.12
N SER A 90 2.01 -2.34 7.94
CA SER A 90 1.08 -1.91 9.00
C SER A 90 -0.05 -2.90 9.14
N LEU A 91 -0.27 -3.39 10.35
CA LEU A 91 -1.40 -4.26 10.68
C LEU A 91 -2.35 -3.52 11.62
N PRO A 92 -3.67 -3.46 11.34
CA PRO A 92 -4.64 -3.04 12.33
C PRO A 92 -4.80 -4.14 13.40
N PRO A 93 -5.12 -3.79 14.66
CA PRO A 93 -5.45 -4.78 15.69
C PRO A 93 -6.72 -5.54 15.29
N SER A 94 -6.71 -6.86 15.49
CA SER A 94 -7.82 -7.74 15.07
C SER A 94 -9.05 -7.63 15.96
N LYS A 95 -8.89 -7.20 17.23
CA LYS A 95 -9.99 -7.07 18.20
C LYS A 95 -9.94 -5.76 18.99
N MET A 96 -11.12 -5.25 19.34
CA MET A 96 -11.26 -4.08 20.23
C MET A 96 -10.75 -4.41 21.64
N GLY A 97 -10.02 -3.48 22.25
CA GLY A 97 -9.49 -3.66 23.61
C GLY A 97 -8.33 -4.67 23.74
N GLN A 98 -7.75 -5.12 22.63
CA GLN A 98 -6.69 -6.14 22.62
C GLN A 98 -5.37 -5.61 23.24
N THR A 99 -5.06 -6.02 24.47
CA THR A 99 -3.85 -5.61 25.22
C THR A 99 -2.55 -6.25 24.71
N ALA A 100 -2.64 -7.35 23.96
CA ALA A 100 -1.50 -8.03 23.38
C ALA A 100 -1.82 -8.63 21.99
N MET A 101 -0.91 -8.43 21.04
CA MET A 101 -0.99 -8.97 19.67
C MET A 101 0.17 -9.94 19.42
N SER A 102 -0.14 -11.14 18.94
CA SER A 102 0.88 -12.07 18.43
C SER A 102 1.23 -11.70 16.99
N ILE A 103 2.52 -11.67 16.69
CA ILE A 103 3.09 -11.38 15.36
C ILE A 103 3.90 -12.60 14.96
N HIS A 104 3.60 -13.14 13.78
CA HIS A 104 4.23 -14.34 13.25
C HIS A 104 4.82 -14.01 11.88
N VAL A 105 6.14 -14.19 11.77
CA VAL A 105 6.97 -13.82 10.64
C VAL A 105 7.18 -15.05 9.78
N MET A 106 6.87 -14.93 8.49
CA MET A 106 6.86 -16.01 7.51
C MET A 106 7.81 -15.70 6.34
N GLN A 107 8.32 -16.74 5.71
CA GLN A 107 9.09 -16.68 4.47
C GLN A 107 8.52 -17.66 3.43
N GLY A 108 8.19 -17.17 2.24
CA GLY A 108 7.61 -18.00 1.19
C GLY A 108 6.93 -17.19 0.07
N GLU A 109 6.64 -17.88 -1.04
CA GLU A 109 6.01 -17.29 -2.23
C GLU A 109 4.52 -17.63 -2.37
N ARG A 110 3.99 -18.57 -1.58
CA ARG A 110 2.56 -18.94 -1.60
C ARG A 110 1.73 -18.06 -0.66
N GLU A 111 0.41 -18.09 -0.79
CA GLU A 111 -0.50 -17.19 -0.06
C GLU A 111 -0.92 -17.73 1.33
N LEU A 112 -0.86 -19.06 1.54
CA LEU A 112 -1.28 -19.72 2.78
C LEU A 112 -0.13 -19.91 3.78
N VAL A 113 -0.42 -19.76 5.07
CA VAL A 113 0.56 -19.90 6.18
C VAL A 113 1.16 -21.30 6.25
N GLN A 114 0.35 -22.35 6.03
CA GLN A 114 0.79 -23.76 6.10
C GLN A 114 1.86 -24.11 5.06
N ASP A 115 1.87 -23.37 3.94
CA ASP A 115 2.72 -23.59 2.78
C ASP A 115 3.96 -22.66 2.78
N CYS A 116 4.10 -21.83 3.82
CA CYS A 116 5.22 -20.93 4.04
C CYS A 116 6.08 -21.38 5.24
N ARG A 117 7.37 -21.03 5.23
CA ARG A 117 8.28 -21.31 6.34
C ARG A 117 8.04 -20.32 7.47
N SER A 118 7.76 -20.83 8.68
CA SER A 118 7.81 -20.02 9.90
C SER A 118 9.24 -19.62 10.24
N LEU A 119 9.48 -18.34 10.48
CA LEU A 119 10.77 -17.81 10.92
C LEU A 119 10.79 -17.48 12.41
N ALA A 120 9.78 -16.75 12.90
CA ALA A 120 9.68 -16.38 14.31
C ALA A 120 8.26 -15.97 14.71
N ARG A 121 7.93 -16.17 15.99
CA ARG A 121 6.69 -15.69 16.60
C ARG A 121 7.01 -14.94 17.89
N PHE A 122 6.49 -13.73 18.02
CA PHE A 122 6.67 -12.88 19.21
C PHE A 122 5.38 -12.10 19.49
N ALA A 123 5.23 -11.54 20.68
CA ALA A 123 4.02 -10.83 21.08
C ALA A 123 4.33 -9.39 21.51
N LEU A 124 3.67 -8.43 20.86
CA LEU A 124 3.61 -7.04 21.30
C LEU A 124 2.62 -6.96 22.47
N ARG A 125 3.08 -6.58 23.66
CA ARG A 125 2.28 -6.49 24.89
C ARG A 125 2.23 -5.03 25.38
N GLY A 126 1.15 -4.65 26.05
CA GLY A 126 1.01 -3.30 26.60
C GLY A 126 0.31 -2.31 25.64
N ILE A 127 -0.39 -2.82 24.63
CA ILE A 127 -1.23 -2.02 23.75
C ILE A 127 -2.41 -1.46 24.59
N PRO A 128 -2.69 -0.15 24.57
CA PRO A 128 -3.83 0.41 25.28
C PRO A 128 -5.14 -0.11 24.68
N ALA A 129 -6.19 -0.18 25.50
CA ALA A 129 -7.50 -0.67 25.08
C ALA A 129 -8.22 0.34 24.17
N LEU A 130 -7.75 0.48 22.93
CA LEU A 130 -8.33 1.33 21.89
C LEU A 130 -9.46 0.62 21.14
N PRO A 131 -10.42 1.37 20.56
CA PRO A 131 -11.38 0.83 19.62
C PRO A 131 -10.67 0.21 18.40
N ALA A 132 -11.32 -0.77 17.77
CA ALA A 132 -10.77 -1.43 16.57
C ALA A 132 -10.42 -0.39 15.48
N GLY A 133 -9.21 -0.49 14.92
CA GLY A 133 -8.66 0.48 13.96
C GLY A 133 -8.03 1.73 14.56
N GLY A 134 -8.15 1.99 15.87
CA GLY A 134 -7.54 3.15 16.53
C GLY A 134 -6.03 3.00 16.82
N ALA A 135 -5.53 1.78 16.97
CA ALA A 135 -4.10 1.51 17.12
C ALA A 135 -3.45 1.28 15.74
N HIS A 136 -2.34 1.97 15.47
CA HIS A 136 -1.55 1.78 14.26
C HIS A 136 -0.24 1.07 14.61
N ILE A 137 -0.23 -0.26 14.48
CA ILE A 137 0.94 -1.09 14.69
C ILE A 137 1.74 -1.13 13.39
N ARG A 138 2.96 -0.59 13.42
CA ARG A 138 3.93 -0.67 12.33
C ARG A 138 4.89 -1.81 12.62
N VAL A 139 4.98 -2.78 11.71
CA VAL A 139 5.97 -3.86 11.76
C VAL A 139 7.05 -3.56 10.74
N THR A 140 8.26 -3.34 11.23
CA THR A 140 9.43 -2.96 10.45
C THR A 140 10.34 -4.16 10.28
N PHE A 141 10.69 -4.47 9.05
CA PHE A 141 11.63 -5.50 8.64
C PHE A 141 12.93 -4.84 8.21
N GLN A 142 14.04 -5.27 8.79
CA GLN A 142 15.38 -4.92 8.39
C GLN A 142 16.17 -6.21 8.15
N VAL A 143 16.83 -6.30 7.00
CA VAL A 143 17.77 -7.39 6.69
C VAL A 143 19.14 -6.75 6.58
N ASP A 144 20.09 -7.27 7.34
CA ASP A 144 21.48 -6.79 7.31
C ASP A 144 22.30 -7.55 6.27
N ALA A 145 23.50 -7.04 5.92
CA ALA A 145 24.37 -7.64 4.90
C ALA A 145 24.77 -9.10 5.20
N ASP A 146 24.77 -9.51 6.47
CA ASP A 146 25.03 -10.88 6.93
C ASP A 146 23.78 -11.80 6.80
N GLY A 147 22.67 -11.30 6.25
CA GLY A 147 21.40 -12.02 6.15
C GLY A 147 20.62 -12.13 7.47
N LEU A 148 21.05 -11.41 8.53
CA LEU A 148 20.31 -11.33 9.80
C LEU A 148 19.00 -10.58 9.58
N LEU A 149 17.87 -11.20 9.94
CA LEU A 149 16.56 -10.58 9.88
C LEU A 149 16.18 -10.01 11.24
N SER A 150 16.10 -8.69 11.34
CA SER A 150 15.55 -7.96 12.48
C SER A 150 14.11 -7.54 12.18
N VAL A 151 13.16 -7.92 13.04
CA VAL A 151 11.75 -7.51 12.95
C VAL A 151 11.34 -6.76 14.20
N THR A 152 10.91 -5.51 14.04
CA THR A 152 10.50 -4.61 15.13
C THR A 152 9.06 -4.17 14.92
N ALA A 153 8.17 -4.53 15.84
CA ALA A 153 6.80 -4.07 15.88
C ALA A 153 6.65 -2.92 16.88
N MET A 154 6.03 -1.82 16.47
CA MET A 154 5.86 -0.61 17.27
C MET A 154 4.44 -0.05 17.09
N GLU A 155 3.77 0.25 18.18
CA GLU A 155 2.54 1.03 18.16
C GLU A 155 2.86 2.54 18.09
N LYS A 156 2.41 3.22 17.03
CA LYS A 156 2.75 4.63 16.80
C LYS A 156 2.25 5.61 17.87
N SER A 157 1.16 5.29 18.57
CA SER A 157 0.49 6.20 19.50
C SER A 157 1.14 6.23 20.89
N THR A 158 1.67 5.10 21.34
CA THR A 158 2.25 4.92 22.68
C THR A 158 3.77 4.80 22.66
N GLY A 159 4.36 4.46 21.51
CA GLY A 159 5.78 4.10 21.41
C GLY A 159 6.12 2.73 22.00
N VAL A 160 5.13 1.93 22.39
CA VAL A 160 5.35 0.55 22.85
C VAL A 160 5.87 -0.27 21.68
N GLU A 161 7.05 -0.88 21.86
CA GLU A 161 7.71 -1.70 20.86
C GLU A 161 8.09 -3.09 21.39
N ALA A 162 8.18 -4.05 20.47
CA ALA A 162 8.74 -5.37 20.68
C ALA A 162 9.52 -5.75 19.42
N SER A 163 10.73 -6.28 19.60
CA SER A 163 11.59 -6.72 18.49
C SER A 163 12.07 -8.14 18.67
N ILE A 164 12.40 -8.78 17.56
CA ILE A 164 13.03 -10.09 17.51
C ILE A 164 14.10 -10.10 16.41
N GLN A 165 15.23 -10.75 16.70
CA GLN A 165 16.27 -11.03 15.71
C GLN A 165 16.22 -12.51 15.37
N VAL A 166 16.03 -12.80 14.09
CA VAL A 166 16.00 -14.15 13.55
C VAL A 166 17.32 -14.40 12.84
N LYS A 167 18.16 -15.24 13.44
CA LYS A 167 19.36 -15.74 12.76
C LYS A 167 18.90 -16.60 11.58
N PRO A 168 19.44 -16.40 10.36
CA PRO A 168 19.13 -17.25 9.23
C PRO A 168 19.64 -18.66 9.55
N SER A 169 18.71 -19.55 9.91
CA SER A 169 18.99 -20.98 10.00
C SER A 169 19.20 -21.50 8.58
N TYR A 170 20.47 -21.51 8.16
CA TYR A 170 20.97 -22.11 6.91
C TYR A 170 20.56 -23.58 6.84
N GLY A 171 19.35 -23.80 6.35
CA GLY A 171 18.63 -25.07 6.36
C GLY A 171 17.54 -25.11 5.28
N LEU A 172 17.69 -24.28 4.26
CA LEU A 172 17.11 -24.49 2.95
C LEU A 172 18.29 -24.68 2.00
N THR A 173 18.29 -25.77 1.26
CA THR A 173 19.15 -25.98 0.11
C THR A 173 18.60 -25.20 -1.09
N ASP A 174 19.47 -24.86 -2.06
CA ASP A 174 19.05 -24.18 -3.29
C ASP A 174 17.95 -24.96 -4.04
N GLY A 175 17.94 -26.29 -3.91
CA GLY A 175 16.92 -27.17 -4.48
C GLY A 175 15.54 -27.04 -3.82
N GLU A 176 15.48 -26.80 -2.51
CA GLU A 176 14.23 -26.52 -1.80
C GLU A 176 13.70 -25.13 -2.17
N ILE A 177 14.58 -24.12 -2.26
CA ILE A 177 14.20 -22.77 -2.72
C ILE A 177 13.63 -22.82 -4.14
N ALA A 178 14.29 -23.54 -5.06
CA ALA A 178 13.82 -23.73 -6.42
C ALA A 178 12.47 -24.47 -6.48
N THR A 179 12.27 -25.47 -5.61
CA THR A 179 11.00 -26.18 -5.48
C THR A 179 9.88 -25.25 -5.00
N MET A 180 10.09 -24.49 -3.91
CA MET A 180 9.10 -23.51 -3.41
C MET A 180 8.69 -22.48 -4.48
N ILE A 181 9.64 -22.01 -5.29
CA ILE A 181 9.37 -21.07 -6.39
C ILE A 181 8.60 -21.75 -7.53
N LYS A 182 8.91 -23.01 -7.86
CA LYS A 182 8.19 -23.77 -8.89
C LYS A 182 6.77 -24.09 -8.45
N ASP A 183 6.59 -24.44 -7.19
CA ASP A 183 5.29 -24.77 -6.60
C ASP A 183 4.39 -23.53 -6.57
N SER A 184 4.90 -22.35 -6.20
CA SER A 184 4.11 -21.10 -6.26
C SER A 184 3.65 -20.73 -7.68
N MET A 185 4.39 -21.11 -8.72
CA MET A 185 3.93 -20.97 -10.11
C MET A 185 2.90 -22.03 -10.51
N SER A 186 3.05 -23.25 -10.00
CA SER A 186 2.20 -24.40 -10.37
C SER A 186 0.84 -24.37 -9.67
N TYR A 187 0.80 -23.87 -8.44
CA TYR A 187 -0.41 -23.76 -7.60
C TYR A 187 -1.03 -22.35 -7.59
N ALA A 188 -0.54 -21.41 -8.40
CA ALA A 188 -0.97 -20.01 -8.38
C ALA A 188 -2.50 -19.82 -8.49
N GLU A 189 -3.18 -20.59 -9.36
CA GLU A 189 -4.64 -20.54 -9.50
C GLU A 189 -5.37 -21.06 -8.26
N GLN A 190 -4.87 -22.14 -7.66
CA GLN A 190 -5.43 -22.70 -6.42
C GLN A 190 -5.21 -21.77 -5.23
N ASP A 191 -4.03 -21.16 -5.13
CA ASP A 191 -3.70 -20.16 -4.10
C ASP A 191 -4.60 -18.91 -4.21
N ILE A 192 -4.95 -18.47 -5.43
CA ILE A 192 -5.92 -17.38 -5.64
C ILE A 192 -7.31 -17.78 -5.12
N GLN A 193 -7.81 -18.98 -5.45
CA GLN A 193 -9.13 -19.43 -4.98
C GLN A 193 -9.16 -19.62 -3.46
N ALA A 194 -8.13 -20.24 -2.88
CA ALA A 194 -7.99 -20.41 -1.44
C ALA A 194 -7.90 -19.05 -0.72
N ARG A 195 -7.18 -18.08 -1.29
CA ARG A 195 -7.12 -16.71 -0.79
C ARG A 195 -8.48 -16.02 -0.84
N MET A 196 -9.19 -16.08 -1.97
CA MET A 196 -10.53 -15.50 -2.10
C MET A 196 -11.49 -16.08 -1.05
N LEU A 197 -11.48 -17.41 -0.86
CA LEU A 197 -12.27 -18.08 0.17
C LEU A 197 -11.91 -17.59 1.58
N ALA A 198 -10.62 -17.55 1.93
CA ALA A 198 -10.14 -17.11 3.23
C ALA A 198 -10.49 -15.64 3.51
N GLU A 199 -10.35 -14.75 2.52
CA GLU A 199 -10.78 -13.35 2.62
C GLU A 199 -12.29 -13.23 2.86
N GLN A 200 -13.14 -14.00 2.16
CA GLN A 200 -14.58 -14.00 2.43
C GLN A 200 -14.93 -14.56 3.82
N LYS A 201 -14.25 -15.62 4.29
CA LYS A 201 -14.44 -16.16 5.65
C LYS A 201 -14.04 -15.15 6.74
N VAL A 202 -12.96 -14.39 6.53
CA VAL A 202 -12.54 -13.31 7.45
C VAL A 202 -13.54 -12.16 7.45
N GLU A 203 -14.04 -11.76 6.28
CA GLU A 203 -15.05 -10.69 6.17
C GLU A 203 -16.38 -11.09 6.82
N ALA A 204 -16.85 -12.33 6.62
CA ALA A 204 -18.01 -12.88 7.30
C ALA A 204 -17.85 -12.83 8.83
N ALA A 205 -16.68 -13.23 9.36
CA ALA A 205 -16.40 -13.15 10.79
C ALA A 205 -16.40 -11.69 11.30
N ARG A 206 -15.83 -10.75 10.53
CA ARG A 206 -15.80 -9.31 10.86
C ARG A 206 -17.21 -8.71 10.90
N VAL A 207 -18.06 -9.04 9.92
CA VAL A 207 -19.46 -8.59 9.87
C VAL A 207 -20.26 -9.16 11.05
N LEU A 208 -20.09 -10.45 11.37
CA LEU A 208 -20.76 -11.11 12.50
C LEU A 208 -20.32 -10.52 13.86
N GLU A 209 -19.04 -10.24 14.07
CA GLU A 209 -18.53 -9.61 15.31
C GLU A 209 -19.07 -8.17 15.46
N SER A 210 -19.03 -7.39 14.37
CA SER A 210 -19.61 -6.04 14.31
C SER A 210 -21.11 -6.03 14.62
N LEU A 211 -21.88 -6.92 14.00
CA LEU A 211 -23.32 -7.06 14.23
C LEU A 211 -23.62 -7.48 15.67
N THR A 212 -22.87 -8.44 16.21
CA THR A 212 -23.04 -8.91 17.60
C THR A 212 -22.82 -7.76 18.59
N SER A 213 -21.78 -6.94 18.37
CA SER A 213 -21.53 -5.74 19.17
C SER A 213 -22.64 -4.68 19.02
N ALA A 214 -23.13 -4.48 17.80
CA ALA A 214 -24.19 -3.50 17.52
C ALA A 214 -25.55 -3.91 18.13
N LEU A 215 -25.88 -5.20 18.12
CA LEU A 215 -27.05 -5.76 18.78
C LEU A 215 -26.92 -5.70 20.31
N ALA A 216 -25.73 -5.94 20.87
CA ALA A 216 -25.51 -5.86 22.31
C ALA A 216 -25.74 -4.43 22.87
N ALA A 217 -25.43 -3.40 22.10
CA ALA A 217 -25.65 -2.02 22.49
C ALA A 217 -27.10 -1.54 22.27
N ASP A 218 -27.66 -1.75 21.07
CA ASP A 218 -28.89 -1.05 20.63
C ASP A 218 -30.02 -1.99 20.17
N ALA A 219 -30.08 -3.24 20.66
CA ALA A 219 -31.18 -4.18 20.36
C ALA A 219 -32.59 -3.65 20.63
N ALA A 220 -32.74 -2.64 21.50
CA ALA A 220 -34.02 -1.99 21.79
C ALA A 220 -34.63 -1.19 20.61
N LEU A 221 -33.84 -0.91 19.56
CA LEU A 221 -34.30 -0.27 18.31
C LEU A 221 -35.05 -1.21 17.35
N LEU A 222 -35.05 -2.51 17.63
CA LEU A 222 -35.59 -3.54 16.75
C LEU A 222 -36.91 -4.08 17.30
N SER A 223 -37.88 -4.28 16.42
CA SER A 223 -39.01 -5.15 16.71
C SER A 223 -38.56 -6.61 16.83
N ALA A 224 -39.36 -7.44 17.52
CA ALA A 224 -39.06 -8.88 17.66
C ALA A 224 -38.97 -9.60 16.30
N ALA A 225 -39.74 -9.16 15.29
CA ALA A 225 -39.72 -9.72 13.95
C ALA A 225 -38.43 -9.33 13.17
N GLU A 226 -38.04 -8.06 13.20
CA GLU A 226 -36.77 -7.60 12.61
C GLU A 226 -35.58 -8.31 13.28
N ARG A 227 -35.62 -8.46 14.61
CA ARG A 227 -34.57 -9.17 15.36
C ARG A 227 -34.45 -10.64 14.95
N GLN A 228 -35.57 -11.37 14.83
CA GLN A 228 -35.56 -12.75 14.34
C GLN A 228 -35.03 -12.87 12.91
N ALA A 229 -35.37 -11.93 12.02
CA ALA A 229 -34.86 -11.92 10.65
C ALA A 229 -33.34 -11.71 10.60
N ILE A 230 -32.81 -10.79 11.42
CA ILE A 230 -31.37 -10.52 11.55
C ILE A 230 -30.63 -11.73 12.16
N ASP A 231 -31.15 -12.32 13.24
CA ASP A 231 -30.55 -13.50 13.87
C ASP A 231 -30.53 -14.70 12.91
N ALA A 232 -31.60 -14.90 12.11
CA ALA A 232 -31.64 -15.94 11.08
C ALA A 232 -30.65 -15.70 9.92
N ALA A 233 -30.48 -14.44 9.49
CA ALA A 233 -29.48 -14.08 8.50
C ALA A 233 -28.04 -14.26 9.04
N ALA A 234 -27.81 -14.00 10.32
CA ALA A 234 -26.53 -14.26 10.98
C ALA A 234 -26.19 -15.77 11.02
N GLU A 235 -27.17 -16.64 11.26
CA GLU A 235 -26.97 -18.09 11.15
C GLU A 235 -26.70 -18.55 9.71
N GLN A 236 -27.34 -17.94 8.70
CA GLN A 236 -27.02 -18.22 7.29
C GLN A 236 -25.56 -17.87 6.95
N VAL A 237 -25.05 -16.73 7.42
CA VAL A 237 -23.63 -16.35 7.24
C VAL A 237 -22.70 -17.31 7.99
N ARG A 238 -23.04 -17.74 9.22
CA ARG A 238 -22.27 -18.75 9.97
C ARG A 238 -22.21 -20.09 9.23
N ALA A 239 -23.34 -20.56 8.71
CA ALA A 239 -23.42 -21.79 7.94
C ALA A 239 -22.64 -21.73 6.62
N ALA A 240 -22.76 -20.61 5.87
CA ALA A 240 -22.00 -20.41 4.64
C ALA A 240 -20.49 -20.34 4.90
N ALA A 241 -20.05 -19.64 5.96
CA ALA A 241 -18.63 -19.52 6.32
C ALA A 241 -17.99 -20.85 6.78
N ALA A 242 -18.80 -21.84 7.17
CA ALA A 242 -18.33 -23.20 7.47
C ALA A 242 -18.12 -24.07 6.22
N GLY A 243 -18.70 -23.68 5.07
CA GLY A 243 -18.47 -24.33 3.77
C GLY A 243 -17.27 -23.76 3.02
N ASP A 244 -17.05 -24.23 1.80
CA ASP A 244 -15.89 -23.85 0.95
C ASP A 244 -16.29 -23.13 -0.35
N ASP A 245 -17.45 -22.47 -0.36
CA ASP A 245 -17.95 -21.66 -1.48
C ASP A 245 -17.85 -20.16 -1.13
N ALA A 246 -16.94 -19.46 -1.82
CA ALA A 246 -16.70 -18.03 -1.62
C ALA A 246 -17.87 -17.15 -2.11
N ASP A 247 -18.57 -17.54 -3.17
CA ASP A 247 -19.71 -16.77 -3.70
C ASP A 247 -20.94 -16.95 -2.82
N ALA A 248 -21.18 -18.15 -2.27
CA ALA A 248 -22.23 -18.37 -1.27
C ALA A 248 -22.03 -17.51 0.00
N ILE A 249 -20.79 -17.41 0.51
CA ILE A 249 -20.47 -16.53 1.65
C ILE A 249 -20.76 -15.07 1.28
N LYS A 250 -20.37 -14.64 0.09
CA LYS A 250 -20.55 -13.26 -0.39
C LYS A 250 -22.02 -12.88 -0.58
N GLU A 251 -22.86 -13.77 -1.09
CA GLU A 251 -24.31 -13.54 -1.15
C GLU A 251 -24.96 -13.54 0.25
N ALA A 252 -24.49 -14.38 1.18
CA ALA A 252 -24.95 -14.34 2.57
C ALA A 252 -24.58 -13.01 3.26
N ILE A 253 -23.38 -12.47 3.01
CA ILE A 253 -22.95 -11.14 3.50
C ILE A 253 -23.86 -10.03 2.93
N LYS A 254 -24.13 -10.04 1.62
CA LYS A 254 -25.06 -9.07 1.00
C LYS A 254 -26.48 -9.16 1.58
N ASN A 255 -26.95 -10.37 1.89
CA ASN A 255 -28.27 -10.56 2.49
C ASN A 255 -28.31 -9.92 3.90
N ILE A 256 -27.34 -10.23 4.76
CA ILE A 256 -27.32 -9.66 6.12
C ILE A 256 -27.10 -8.15 6.12
N ASP A 257 -26.28 -7.61 5.22
CA ASP A 257 -26.14 -6.16 5.02
C ASP A 257 -27.49 -5.53 4.65
N THR A 258 -28.25 -6.16 3.74
CA THR A 258 -29.58 -5.69 3.34
C THR A 258 -30.58 -5.71 4.50
N GLN A 259 -30.58 -6.78 5.32
CA GLN A 259 -31.45 -6.86 6.51
C GLN A 259 -31.06 -5.88 7.62
N THR A 260 -29.79 -5.45 7.68
CA THR A 260 -29.27 -4.59 8.75
C THR A 260 -29.18 -3.10 8.37
N GLN A 261 -29.40 -2.72 7.10
CA GLN A 261 -29.42 -1.32 6.64
C GLN A 261 -30.37 -0.42 7.46
N GLU A 262 -31.61 -0.86 7.65
CA GLU A 262 -32.63 -0.11 8.39
C GLU A 262 -32.27 0.04 9.88
N PHE A 263 -31.67 -1.01 10.48
CA PHE A 263 -31.14 -0.96 11.84
C PHE A 263 -29.96 0.01 11.98
N ALA A 264 -29.05 0.00 11.00
CA ALA A 264 -27.91 0.92 10.95
C ALA A 264 -28.37 2.38 10.82
N ALA A 265 -29.40 2.66 10.01
CA ALA A 265 -30.01 3.98 9.90
C ALA A 265 -30.58 4.45 11.25
N ARG A 266 -31.39 3.63 11.93
CA ARG A 266 -31.95 3.96 13.26
C ARG A 266 -30.85 4.19 14.33
N ARG A 267 -29.77 3.41 14.30
CA ARG A 267 -28.57 3.64 15.16
C ARG A 267 -27.91 4.98 14.85
N MET A 268 -27.76 5.34 13.57
CA MET A 268 -27.18 6.63 13.19
C MET A 268 -28.05 7.79 13.67
N ASP A 269 -29.37 7.74 13.46
CA ASP A 269 -30.31 8.78 13.88
C ASP A 269 -30.35 8.99 15.41
N GLN A 270 -30.16 7.95 16.22
CA GLN A 270 -29.95 8.11 17.66
C GLN A 270 -28.58 8.67 18.03
N SER A 271 -27.53 8.27 17.31
CA SER A 271 -26.15 8.69 17.59
C SER A 271 -25.87 10.16 17.21
N VAL A 272 -26.61 10.70 16.23
CA VAL A 272 -26.59 12.12 15.90
C VAL A 272 -27.43 12.86 16.93
N PRO A 273 -26.83 13.66 17.84
CA PRO A 273 -27.63 14.52 18.69
C PRO A 273 -28.31 15.52 17.76
N TYR A 274 -29.65 15.53 17.74
CA TYR A 274 -30.41 16.62 17.14
C TYR A 274 -29.92 17.91 17.79
N ARG A 275 -29.06 18.65 17.08
CA ARG A 275 -28.55 19.95 17.48
C ARG A 275 -29.68 20.94 17.32
N ALA A 276 -30.68 20.80 18.18
CA ALA A 276 -31.87 21.62 18.23
C ALA A 276 -31.45 23.08 18.17
N GLU A 277 -31.92 23.76 17.14
CA GLU A 277 -31.82 25.20 17.06
C GLU A 277 -32.50 25.77 18.31
N ARG A 278 -31.71 26.24 19.29
CA ARG A 278 -32.29 26.89 20.48
C ARG A 278 -33.07 28.10 19.97
N PRO A 279 -34.40 28.17 20.19
CA PRO A 279 -35.16 29.33 19.78
C PRO A 279 -34.62 30.53 20.55
N ILE A 280 -34.05 31.48 19.81
CA ILE A 280 -33.43 32.68 20.38
C ILE A 280 -34.57 33.55 20.94
N ARG A 281 -34.89 33.37 22.22
CA ARG A 281 -35.91 34.20 22.89
C ARG A 281 -35.44 35.65 22.95
N GLY A 282 -35.96 36.44 22.01
CA GLY A 282 -36.21 37.88 22.16
C GLY A 282 -35.02 38.76 22.55
N ARG A 283 -34.29 39.24 21.55
CA ARG A 283 -34.01 40.68 21.45
C ARG A 283 -34.16 41.11 19.99
N GLY A 284 -35.10 42.02 19.74
CA GLY A 284 -35.61 42.28 18.40
C GLY A 284 -34.62 43.09 17.54
N LEU A 285 -34.22 42.52 16.41
CA LEU A 285 -33.90 43.30 15.21
C LEU A 285 -34.75 42.79 14.04
N LYS A 286 -35.21 43.72 13.22
CA LYS A 286 -36.16 43.46 12.13
C LYS A 286 -35.49 42.68 10.99
N CYS A 287 -35.79 41.39 10.85
CA CYS A 287 -35.59 40.69 9.57
C CYS A 287 -36.78 40.99 8.65
N GLN A 288 -36.52 41.68 7.54
CA GLN A 288 -37.53 41.93 6.51
C GLN A 288 -37.95 40.61 5.84
N LYS A 289 -39.26 40.45 5.65
CA LYS A 289 -39.84 39.40 4.81
C LYS A 289 -39.24 39.45 3.41
N LEU A 290 -38.70 38.33 2.95
CA LEU A 290 -38.51 38.05 1.52
C LEU A 290 -39.19 36.72 1.22
N TYR A 291 -40.44 36.82 0.77
CA TYR A 291 -41.19 35.69 0.23
C TYR A 291 -40.55 35.26 -1.09
N PHE A 292 -40.33 33.95 -1.24
CA PHE A 292 -40.06 33.36 -2.55
C PHE A 292 -41.40 33.15 -3.26
N CYS A 293 -41.57 33.72 -4.45
CA CYS A 293 -42.69 33.42 -5.33
C CYS A 293 -42.19 33.41 -6.79
N PRO A 294 -42.52 32.40 -7.61
CA PRO A 294 -41.90 32.22 -8.92
C PRO A 294 -42.61 33.00 -10.05
N THR A 295 -41.95 32.98 -11.22
CA THR A 295 -42.45 33.34 -12.57
C THR A 295 -42.36 34.81 -13.06
N ARG A 296 -41.65 34.95 -14.19
CA ARG A 296 -41.94 35.76 -15.40
C ARG A 296 -42.03 37.31 -15.37
N THR A 297 -40.94 37.91 -15.89
CA THR A 297 -40.85 38.89 -17.02
C THR A 297 -41.49 40.31 -16.98
N CYS A 298 -40.69 41.29 -17.47
CA CYS A 298 -41.08 42.55 -18.16
C CYS A 298 -41.74 43.66 -17.28
N VAL A 299 -41.59 44.99 -17.46
CA VAL A 299 -40.99 45.93 -18.46
C VAL A 299 -40.40 47.15 -17.66
N ARG A 300 -39.11 47.52 -17.72
CA ARG A 300 -38.41 48.51 -18.60
C ARG A 300 -38.95 49.98 -18.62
N MET A 301 -38.32 50.90 -17.88
CA MET A 301 -37.85 52.25 -18.32
C MET A 301 -37.09 52.95 -17.16
N ALA A 302 -35.78 53.22 -17.35
CA ALA A 302 -35.18 54.56 -17.55
C ALA A 302 -34.96 55.32 -16.20
N SER A 303 -33.75 55.64 -15.71
CA SER A 303 -32.47 56.03 -16.33
C SER A 303 -31.30 55.86 -15.31
N LEU A 304 -29.99 56.05 -15.57
CA LEU A 304 -29.23 56.46 -16.77
C LEU A 304 -27.84 55.71 -16.82
N TRP A 305 -27.01 56.02 -17.82
CA TRP A 305 -25.55 55.79 -18.03
C TRP A 305 -24.79 54.71 -17.19
N LYS A 306 -24.39 53.56 -17.78
CA LYS A 306 -23.15 53.31 -18.60
C LYS A 306 -21.86 53.20 -17.74
N LEU A 307 -21.02 52.14 -17.76
CA LEU A 307 -20.85 50.95 -18.64
C LEU A 307 -20.19 49.73 -17.94
N ARG A 308 -20.76 48.52 -18.17
CA ARG A 308 -20.18 47.15 -18.31
C ARG A 308 -19.02 46.62 -17.41
N PRO A 309 -19.23 45.44 -16.78
CA PRO A 309 -18.24 44.38 -16.60
C PRO A 309 -18.35 43.25 -17.66
N VAL A 310 -17.35 42.36 -17.73
CA VAL A 310 -17.21 41.26 -18.70
C VAL A 310 -17.64 39.91 -18.08
N LYS A 311 -18.19 38.99 -18.89
CA LYS A 311 -18.62 37.63 -18.48
C LYS A 311 -17.45 36.62 -18.43
N PRO A 312 -17.48 35.61 -17.55
CA PRO A 312 -16.68 34.40 -17.72
C PRO A 312 -17.25 33.47 -18.81
N PHE A 313 -16.40 32.63 -19.37
CA PHE A 313 -16.68 31.74 -20.51
C PHE A 313 -16.68 30.27 -20.05
N SER A 314 -17.59 29.44 -20.55
CA SER A 314 -17.63 27.99 -20.29
C SER A 314 -17.29 27.18 -21.54
N MET A 315 -16.56 26.08 -21.36
CA MET A 315 -16.23 25.12 -22.42
C MET A 315 -17.46 24.33 -22.90
N PRO A 316 -17.49 23.91 -24.17
CA PRO A 316 -18.17 22.69 -24.59
C PRO A 316 -17.22 21.63 -25.18
N ARG A 317 -17.70 20.37 -25.17
CA ARG A 317 -17.07 19.20 -25.79
C ARG A 317 -16.99 19.33 -27.32
N CYS A 318 -16.03 18.64 -27.94
CA CYS A 318 -16.06 18.30 -29.37
C CYS A 318 -16.26 16.80 -29.60
N VAL A 319 -16.82 16.47 -30.77
CA VAL A 319 -17.37 15.16 -31.17
C VAL A 319 -16.51 14.53 -32.28
N ALA A 320 -16.58 13.20 -32.43
CA ALA A 320 -15.84 12.45 -33.46
C ALA A 320 -16.67 12.18 -34.74
N VAL A 321 -16.06 12.45 -35.92
CA VAL A 321 -16.42 11.98 -37.29
C VAL A 321 -15.12 12.07 -38.12
N SER A 322 -14.40 11.00 -38.56
CA SER A 322 -14.63 9.92 -39.57
C SER A 322 -14.25 10.27 -41.03
N LYS A 323 -13.56 9.32 -41.72
CA LYS A 323 -13.26 9.22 -43.19
C LYS A 323 -12.10 10.12 -43.73
N LEU A 324 -11.24 9.75 -44.71
CA LEU A 324 -11.11 8.58 -45.66
C LEU A 324 -9.65 8.44 -46.24
N ASN A 325 -9.29 7.25 -46.74
CA ASN A 325 -8.31 6.87 -47.81
C ASN A 325 -6.78 7.20 -47.82
N THR A 326 -5.95 6.15 -47.59
CA THR A 326 -4.97 5.46 -48.51
C THR A 326 -4.15 6.21 -49.62
N PRO A 327 -3.02 5.65 -50.15
CA PRO A 327 -1.83 5.05 -49.51
C PRO A 327 -0.46 5.40 -50.22
N ALA A 328 0.65 4.77 -49.76
CA ALA A 328 1.84 4.32 -50.52
C ALA A 328 3.17 5.13 -50.59
N LYS A 329 4.26 4.32 -50.70
CA LYS A 329 5.66 4.54 -51.17
C LYS A 329 6.80 4.86 -50.15
N ASN A 330 7.69 3.87 -50.03
CA ASN A 330 9.08 3.84 -49.53
C ASN A 330 10.07 4.68 -50.40
N PRO A 331 11.41 4.73 -50.15
CA PRO A 331 12.20 4.71 -48.88
C PRO A 331 13.38 5.74 -48.80
N VAL A 332 13.92 6.03 -47.58
CA VAL A 332 15.38 6.35 -47.28
C VAL A 332 15.94 7.67 -47.90
N PRO A 333 17.06 8.33 -47.44
CA PRO A 333 18.07 8.03 -46.38
C PRO A 333 18.27 9.11 -45.27
N VAL A 334 19.17 8.78 -44.32
CA VAL A 334 19.81 9.67 -43.32
C VAL A 334 21.00 10.44 -43.94
N PRO A 335 21.33 11.66 -43.47
CA PRO A 335 22.73 11.98 -43.10
C PRO A 335 22.80 12.90 -41.83
N PRO A 336 23.95 13.46 -41.35
CA PRO A 336 24.36 13.26 -39.96
C PRO A 336 24.40 14.54 -39.10
N ALA A 337 24.81 14.37 -37.83
CA ALA A 337 24.92 15.43 -36.84
C ALA A 337 26.07 16.43 -37.10
N THR A 338 25.82 17.71 -36.80
CA THR A 338 26.85 18.69 -36.40
C THR A 338 26.36 19.55 -35.25
N ALA A 339 27.29 19.99 -34.41
CA ALA A 339 27.01 20.67 -33.14
C ALA A 339 26.67 22.16 -33.32
N SER A 340 25.94 22.75 -32.35
CA SER A 340 26.54 23.68 -31.38
C SER A 340 25.48 24.21 -30.41
N CYS A 341 25.78 24.19 -29.11
CA CYS A 341 24.88 24.67 -28.06
C CYS A 341 25.65 25.64 -27.17
N VAL A 342 25.28 26.94 -27.14
CA VAL A 342 25.71 27.94 -26.12
C VAL A 342 24.96 29.28 -26.33
N LYS A 343 24.55 29.93 -25.20
CA LYS A 343 23.89 31.28 -25.07
C LYS A 343 22.49 31.40 -25.71
N VAL A 344 21.46 31.90 -25.01
CA VAL A 344 21.33 33.25 -24.43
C VAL A 344 20.65 33.24 -23.05
N LEU A 345 21.03 34.20 -22.20
CA LEU A 345 20.56 34.38 -20.81
C LEU A 345 19.73 35.67 -20.69
N THR A 346 18.70 35.67 -19.83
CA THR A 346 17.97 36.83 -19.25
C THR A 346 17.23 37.81 -20.17
N ARG A 347 15.99 38.18 -19.80
CA ARG A 347 15.61 39.54 -19.30
C ARG A 347 14.13 39.59 -18.80
N TRP A 348 13.84 40.59 -17.95
CA TRP A 348 12.53 41.14 -17.51
C TRP A 348 11.90 40.68 -16.16
N ARG A 349 11.79 41.65 -15.25
CA ARG A 349 11.00 41.67 -13.99
C ARG A 349 10.60 43.13 -13.68
N LYS A 350 9.53 43.35 -12.89
CA LYS A 350 8.83 44.63 -12.54
C LYS A 350 7.76 45.07 -13.57
N VAL A 351 6.64 45.71 -13.22
CA VAL A 351 6.21 46.59 -12.08
C VAL A 351 4.76 46.14 -11.66
N ALA A 352 4.21 46.20 -10.43
CA ALA A 352 4.00 47.28 -9.44
C ALA A 352 3.67 46.70 -8.02
N LYS A 353 4.22 47.20 -6.88
CA LYS A 353 3.61 48.16 -5.88
C LYS A 353 2.26 47.71 -5.27
N MET A 354 1.96 47.85 -3.95
CA MET A 354 2.57 48.67 -2.87
C MET A 354 2.01 48.31 -1.47
N LYS A 355 2.83 48.33 -0.39
CA LYS A 355 2.64 49.13 0.85
C LYS A 355 3.54 48.66 2.03
N THR A 356 4.24 49.63 2.64
CA THR A 356 4.72 49.77 4.06
C THR A 356 5.19 48.53 4.86
N THR A 357 6.28 48.59 5.64
CA THR A 357 6.74 49.72 6.49
C THR A 357 8.28 49.87 6.51
N CYS A 358 8.76 51.05 6.89
CA CYS A 358 10.16 51.46 6.93
C CYS A 358 10.81 51.22 8.32
N TRP A 359 12.09 50.82 8.36
CA TRP A 359 13.12 51.28 9.33
C TRP A 359 14.52 51.12 8.68
N ILE A 360 15.49 51.98 9.04
CA ILE A 360 16.70 52.25 8.23
C ILE A 360 17.99 52.24 9.08
N LYS A 361 18.99 51.45 8.63
CA LYS A 361 20.47 51.61 8.80
C LYS A 361 21.11 51.50 10.23
N PRO A 362 22.46 51.40 10.36
CA PRO A 362 23.43 50.57 9.58
C PRO A 362 24.63 49.98 10.39
N GLY A 363 25.43 49.10 9.76
CA GLY A 363 26.76 48.63 10.21
C GLY A 363 26.84 47.08 10.25
N GLY A 364 27.83 46.35 9.71
CA GLY A 364 29.18 46.69 9.23
C GLY A 364 30.22 46.43 10.34
N TRP A 365 31.28 45.63 10.21
CA TRP A 365 32.00 45.03 9.05
C TRP A 365 32.58 43.62 9.37
N ASN A 366 32.89 42.86 8.30
CA ASN A 366 34.03 41.92 8.09
C ASN A 366 34.31 40.65 8.93
N LEU A 367 34.42 39.54 8.18
CA LEU A 367 35.58 38.62 8.05
C LEU A 367 36.52 38.36 9.24
N THR A 368 36.67 37.08 9.59
CA THR A 368 37.99 36.42 9.61
C THR A 368 37.88 34.92 9.34
N ALA A 369 38.88 34.36 8.67
CA ALA A 369 39.13 32.93 8.59
C ALA A 369 40.33 32.58 9.50
N VAL A 370 40.35 31.34 10.01
CA VAL A 370 41.51 30.62 10.55
C VAL A 370 41.37 29.18 10.07
#